data_AF-A0A8B7KEG5-F1
#
_entry.id   AF-A0A8B7KEG5-F1
#
_cell.length_a   1.000
_cell.length_b   1.000
_cell.length_c   1.000
_cell.angle_alpha   90.00
_cell.angle_beta   90.00
_cell.angle_gamma   90.00
#
_symmetry.space_group_name_H-M   'P 1'
#
loop_
_entity.id
_entity.type
_entity.pdbx_description
1 polymer ?
#
loop_
_entity_poly.entity_id
_entity_poly.type
_entity_poly.pdbx_seq_one_letter_code
_entity_poly.pdbx_strand_id
1 'polypeptide(L)'
;MEGTRKAQMYVRHRVSEAFRVAVGAGDPSLPVLPYVQIFYDMTNHFLPLEELEHSLGESAAQGAAGVVLWVSWENTRTKESCQAIKEYVDTTLGPFILNVTSGALLCSQALCSGHGRCVRRLSHPEALLNFNPTSFSIKPMPGGGQLTLRGALLLEDWGQMAEKFKCRCYRGWRGTWCEQQGMW
;
A
#
# COMPACT_ATOMS: atom_id res chain seq x y z
N MET A 1 -15.44 -5.70 -13.73
CA MET A 1 -15.96 -4.92 -12.58
C MET A 1 -15.26 -3.57 -12.60
N GLU A 2 -15.42 -2.83 -13.69
CA GLU A 2 -14.66 -1.60 -13.94
C GLU A 2 -15.35 -0.43 -13.23
N GLY A 3 -14.61 0.31 -12.38
CA GLY A 3 -15.08 1.59 -11.84
C GLY A 3 -16.24 1.51 -10.84
N THR A 4 -16.33 0.45 -10.04
CA THR A 4 -17.38 0.34 -9.00
C THR A 4 -16.78 0.13 -7.62
N ARG A 5 -17.40 0.71 -6.58
CA ARG A 5 -17.09 0.48 -5.14
C ARG A 5 -17.02 -1.01 -4.75
N LYS A 6 -17.54 -1.90 -5.61
CA LYS A 6 -17.46 -3.35 -5.46
C LYS A 6 -16.02 -3.88 -5.56
N ALA A 7 -15.15 -3.27 -6.35
CA ALA A 7 -13.75 -3.69 -6.46
C ALA A 7 -13.00 -3.51 -5.13
N GLN A 8 -13.13 -2.34 -4.51
CA GLN A 8 -12.58 -2.07 -3.19
C GLN A 8 -13.14 -3.02 -2.13
N MET A 9 -14.46 -3.25 -2.10
CA MET A 9 -15.07 -4.20 -1.16
C MET A 9 -14.57 -5.64 -1.37
N TYR A 10 -14.42 -6.06 -2.63
CA TYR A 10 -13.87 -7.37 -2.99
C TYR A 10 -12.46 -7.55 -2.44
N VAL A 11 -11.56 -6.60 -2.71
CA VAL A 11 -10.18 -6.66 -2.18
C VAL A 11 -10.19 -6.59 -0.66
N ARG A 12 -10.98 -5.66 -0.09
CA ARG A 12 -11.07 -5.42 1.35
C ARG A 12 -11.34 -6.73 2.09
N HIS A 13 -12.39 -7.43 1.70
CA HIS A 13 -12.80 -8.66 2.37
C HIS A 13 -11.81 -9.82 2.16
N ARG A 14 -11.18 -9.94 0.98
CA ARG A 14 -10.17 -10.98 0.73
C ARG A 14 -8.91 -10.79 1.58
N VAL A 15 -8.43 -9.54 1.69
CA VAL A 15 -7.26 -9.23 2.53
C VAL A 15 -7.60 -9.38 4.02
N SER A 16 -8.77 -8.92 4.44
CA SER A 16 -9.24 -9.08 5.82
C SER A 16 -9.38 -10.55 6.21
N GLU A 17 -9.83 -11.40 5.29
CA GLU A 17 -9.96 -12.84 5.54
C GLU A 17 -8.61 -13.51 5.78
N ALA A 18 -7.57 -13.15 5.02
CA ALA A 18 -6.22 -13.66 5.26
C ALA A 18 -5.72 -13.34 6.68
N PHE A 19 -5.95 -12.11 7.14
CA PHE A 19 -5.62 -11.73 8.53
C PHE A 19 -6.50 -12.45 9.56
N ARG A 20 -7.81 -12.61 9.29
CA ARG A 20 -8.73 -13.32 10.20
C ARG A 20 -8.28 -14.76 10.41
N VAL A 21 -7.91 -15.47 9.34
CA VAL A 21 -7.43 -16.86 9.40
C VAL A 21 -6.09 -16.94 10.13
N ALA A 22 -5.15 -16.02 9.86
CA ALA A 22 -3.87 -15.95 10.57
C ALA A 22 -4.04 -15.82 12.09
N VAL A 23 -4.93 -14.90 12.53
CA VAL A 23 -5.28 -14.74 13.94
C VAL A 23 -5.96 -16.00 14.49
N GLY A 24 -6.90 -16.58 13.76
CA GLY A 24 -7.60 -17.81 14.17
C GLY A 24 -6.68 -19.03 14.30
N ALA A 25 -5.58 -19.07 13.56
CA ALA A 25 -4.54 -20.09 13.64
C ALA A 25 -3.49 -19.81 14.74
N GLY A 26 -3.61 -18.71 15.48
CA GLY A 26 -2.68 -18.33 16.54
C GLY A 26 -1.40 -17.62 16.08
N ASP A 27 -1.32 -17.20 14.81
CA ASP A 27 -0.20 -16.40 14.28
C ASP A 27 -0.68 -15.04 13.76
N PRO A 28 -0.95 -14.06 14.66
CA PRO A 28 -1.37 -12.72 14.26
C PRO A 28 -0.28 -11.93 13.53
N SER A 29 0.96 -12.44 13.50
CA SER A 29 2.12 -11.80 12.87
C SER A 29 2.42 -12.33 11.47
N LEU A 30 1.67 -13.33 10.99
CA LEU A 30 1.88 -13.96 9.70
C LEU A 30 1.90 -12.90 8.58
N PRO A 31 2.98 -12.82 7.77
CA PRO A 31 3.03 -11.91 6.65
C PRO A 31 1.98 -12.25 5.58
N VAL A 32 1.06 -11.31 5.33
CA VAL A 32 0.10 -11.42 4.22
C VAL A 32 0.63 -10.63 3.02
N LEU A 33 0.80 -11.32 1.88
CA LEU A 33 1.25 -10.73 0.61
C LEU A 33 0.24 -11.08 -0.50
N PRO A 34 -0.77 -10.23 -0.76
CA PRO A 34 -1.73 -10.46 -1.83
C PRO A 34 -1.06 -10.46 -3.21
N TYR A 35 -1.54 -11.33 -4.09
CA TYR A 35 -1.22 -11.28 -5.51
C TYR A 35 -2.14 -10.28 -6.22
N VAL A 36 -1.56 -9.40 -7.02
CA VAL A 36 -2.29 -8.36 -7.75
C VAL A 36 -1.80 -8.28 -9.19
N GLN A 37 -2.71 -8.03 -10.13
CA GLN A 37 -2.42 -7.75 -11.53
C GLN A 37 -2.48 -6.25 -11.79
N ILE A 38 -1.79 -5.78 -12.83
CA ILE A 38 -1.90 -4.39 -13.33
C ILE A 38 -2.92 -4.25 -14.46
N PHE A 39 -3.61 -5.34 -14.80
CA PHE A 39 -4.68 -5.43 -15.77
C PHE A 39 -5.94 -5.95 -15.09
N TYR A 40 -7.11 -5.65 -15.67
CA TYR A 40 -8.30 -6.43 -15.35
C TYR A 40 -8.11 -7.89 -15.78
N ASP A 41 -8.61 -8.82 -14.95
CA ASP A 41 -8.38 -10.25 -15.12
C ASP A 41 -8.76 -10.74 -16.52
N MET A 42 -7.86 -11.52 -17.14
CA MET A 42 -8.00 -12.05 -18.50
C MET A 42 -8.18 -10.97 -19.60
N THR A 43 -7.64 -9.76 -19.39
CA THR A 43 -7.68 -8.67 -20.38
C THR A 43 -6.32 -8.02 -20.60
N ASN A 44 -6.25 -7.09 -21.56
CA ASN A 44 -5.14 -6.16 -21.77
C ASN A 44 -5.47 -4.73 -21.29
N HIS A 45 -6.55 -4.55 -20.51
CA HIS A 45 -6.96 -3.23 -20.01
C HIS A 45 -6.24 -2.94 -18.70
N PHE A 46 -5.34 -1.95 -18.72
CA PHE A 46 -4.63 -1.51 -17.52
C PHE A 46 -5.60 -1.01 -16.45
N LEU A 47 -5.26 -1.28 -15.19
CA LEU A 47 -6.00 -0.74 -14.06
C LEU A 47 -5.82 0.79 -14.01
N PRO A 48 -6.89 1.59 -13.98
CA PRO A 48 -6.76 3.02 -13.70
C PRO A 48 -6.25 3.26 -12.28
N LEU A 49 -5.80 4.48 -12.00
CA LEU A 49 -5.26 4.88 -10.69
C LEU A 49 -6.21 4.53 -9.53
N GLU A 50 -7.52 4.75 -9.72
CA GLU A 50 -8.56 4.41 -8.74
C GLU A 50 -8.56 2.92 -8.37
N GLU A 51 -8.33 2.02 -9.33
CA GLU A 51 -8.29 0.59 -9.05
C GLU A 51 -6.98 0.17 -8.38
N LEU A 52 -5.88 0.89 -8.61
CA LEU A 52 -4.64 0.72 -7.84
C LEU A 52 -4.86 1.12 -6.37
N GLU A 53 -5.59 2.20 -6.11
CA GLU A 53 -6.00 2.60 -4.76
C GLU A 53 -6.88 1.54 -4.10
N HIS A 54 -7.87 1.02 -4.83
CA HIS A 54 -8.78 -0.02 -4.35
C HIS A 54 -8.13 -1.41 -4.18
N SER A 55 -6.95 -1.64 -4.74
CA SER A 55 -6.22 -2.91 -4.65
C SER A 55 -4.97 -2.83 -3.78
N LEU A 56 -3.92 -2.19 -4.28
CA LEU A 56 -2.64 -2.03 -3.59
C LEU A 56 -2.78 -1.09 -2.39
N GLY A 57 -3.48 0.04 -2.57
CA GLY A 57 -3.73 0.98 -1.48
C GLY A 57 -4.52 0.33 -0.35
N GLU A 58 -5.61 -0.37 -0.69
CA GLU A 58 -6.44 -1.12 0.26
C GLU A 58 -5.62 -2.19 1.01
N SER A 59 -4.74 -2.92 0.31
CA SER A 59 -3.84 -3.92 0.91
C SER A 59 -2.87 -3.29 1.92
N ALA A 60 -2.25 -2.17 1.55
CA ALA A 60 -1.34 -1.42 2.43
C ALA A 60 -2.08 -0.86 3.65
N ALA A 61 -3.28 -0.30 3.48
CA ALA A 61 -4.08 0.26 4.56
C ALA A 61 -4.53 -0.79 5.60
N GLN A 62 -4.67 -2.05 5.19
CA GLN A 62 -4.88 -3.19 6.11
C GLN A 62 -3.57 -3.73 6.73
N GLY A 63 -2.42 -3.16 6.36
CA GLY A 63 -1.09 -3.48 6.84
C GLY A 63 -0.50 -4.79 6.29
N ALA A 64 -0.84 -5.14 5.05
CA ALA A 64 -0.16 -6.20 4.30
C ALA A 64 1.37 -6.04 4.38
N ALA A 65 2.10 -7.15 4.29
CA ALA A 65 3.57 -7.13 4.33
C ALA A 65 4.19 -6.60 3.03
N GLY A 66 3.41 -6.67 1.97
CA GLY A 66 3.73 -6.24 0.62
C GLY A 66 2.67 -6.77 -0.30
N VAL A 67 2.94 -6.69 -1.59
CA VAL A 67 2.12 -7.27 -2.65
C VAL A 67 3.04 -7.96 -3.65
N VAL A 68 2.53 -8.98 -4.33
CA VAL A 68 3.20 -9.57 -5.48
C VAL A 68 2.48 -9.11 -6.73
N LEU A 69 3.14 -8.27 -7.53
CA LEU A 69 2.64 -7.85 -8.83
C LEU A 69 2.92 -8.96 -9.85
N TRP A 70 1.88 -9.67 -10.25
CA TRP A 70 1.96 -10.70 -11.28
C TRP A 70 1.49 -10.12 -12.61
N VAL A 71 2.25 -10.39 -13.67
CA VAL A 71 1.92 -10.00 -15.05
C VAL A 71 1.96 -11.25 -15.90
N SER A 72 0.90 -11.52 -16.65
CA SER A 72 0.84 -12.70 -17.51
C SER A 72 1.91 -12.62 -18.60
N TRP A 73 2.43 -13.78 -18.99
CA TRP A 73 3.33 -13.91 -20.13
C TRP A 73 2.68 -13.38 -21.43
N GLU A 74 1.34 -13.45 -21.52
CA GLU A 74 0.57 -12.92 -22.66
C GLU A 74 0.71 -11.39 -22.76
N ASN A 75 0.68 -10.67 -21.64
CA ASN A 75 0.79 -9.21 -21.61
C ASN A 75 2.23 -8.70 -21.85
N THR A 76 3.23 -9.59 -21.89
CA THR A 76 4.65 -9.24 -22.10
C THR A 76 5.21 -9.86 -23.38
N ARG A 77 4.33 -10.36 -24.27
CA ARG A 77 4.72 -11.13 -25.46
C ARG A 77 5.20 -10.28 -26.63
N THR A 78 4.59 -9.12 -26.86
CA THR A 78 4.89 -8.27 -28.02
C THR A 78 5.64 -7.01 -27.62
N LYS A 79 6.33 -6.40 -28.59
CA LYS A 79 7.01 -5.11 -28.39
C LYS A 79 6.01 -4.03 -27.96
N GLU A 80 4.84 -4.02 -28.57
CA GLU A 80 3.76 -3.06 -28.31
C GLU A 80 3.25 -3.20 -26.87
N SER A 81 3.02 -4.41 -26.38
CA SER A 81 2.58 -4.63 -25.00
C SER A 81 3.66 -4.25 -23.98
N CYS A 82 4.92 -4.61 -24.23
CA CYS A 82 6.03 -4.19 -23.37
C CYS A 82 6.22 -2.67 -23.33
N GLN A 83 6.07 -2.00 -24.48
CA GLN A 83 6.13 -0.54 -24.56
C GLN A 83 4.97 0.12 -23.80
N ALA A 84 3.75 -0.40 -23.93
CA ALA A 84 2.61 0.08 -23.18
C ALA A 84 2.78 -0.12 -21.66
N ILE A 85 3.34 -1.26 -21.22
CA ILE A 85 3.68 -1.50 -19.80
C ILE A 85 4.72 -0.48 -19.34
N LYS A 86 5.76 -0.20 -20.13
CA LYS A 86 6.76 0.81 -19.80
C LYS A 86 6.10 2.19 -19.58
N GLU A 87 5.24 2.62 -20.50
CA GLU A 87 4.54 3.89 -20.40
C GLU A 87 3.62 3.93 -19.17
N TYR A 88 2.91 2.84 -18.88
CA TYR A 88 2.07 2.71 -17.69
C TYR A 88 2.88 2.76 -16.38
N VAL A 89 4.06 2.13 -16.36
CA VAL A 89 5.01 2.20 -15.23
C VAL A 89 5.51 3.62 -15.02
N ASP A 90 5.93 4.29 -16.09
CA ASP A 90 6.49 5.64 -16.01
C ASP A 90 5.44 6.68 -15.57
N THR A 91 4.18 6.53 -16.01
CA THR A 91 3.13 7.54 -15.82
C THR A 91 2.19 7.27 -14.65
N THR A 92 1.91 6.01 -14.32
CA THR A 92 0.84 5.64 -13.39
C THR A 92 1.34 4.76 -12.26
N LEU A 93 1.83 3.54 -12.57
CA LEU A 93 2.17 2.56 -11.55
C LEU A 93 3.39 2.98 -10.72
N GLY A 94 4.47 3.43 -11.34
CA GLY A 94 5.70 3.83 -10.65
C GLY A 94 5.48 4.94 -9.62
N PRO A 95 4.88 6.08 -10.00
CA PRO A 95 4.50 7.13 -9.06
C PRO A 95 3.58 6.64 -7.93
N PHE A 96 2.59 5.80 -8.26
CA PHE A 96 1.67 5.25 -7.26
C PHE A 96 2.37 4.32 -6.25
N ILE A 97 3.26 3.43 -6.71
CA ILE A 97 4.05 2.52 -5.85
C ILE A 97 4.92 3.33 -4.89
N LEU A 98 5.57 4.38 -5.39
CA LEU A 98 6.37 5.26 -4.55
C LEU A 98 5.51 5.98 -3.51
N ASN A 99 4.31 6.42 -3.88
CA ASN A 99 3.35 7.05 -2.96
C ASN A 99 2.95 6.12 -1.82
N VAL A 100 2.38 4.95 -2.15
CA VAL A 100 1.86 4.03 -1.12
C VAL A 100 2.98 3.47 -0.24
N THR A 101 4.15 3.17 -0.80
CA THR A 101 5.28 2.63 -0.05
C THR A 101 5.87 3.68 0.88
N SER A 102 6.02 4.92 0.40
CA SER A 102 6.50 6.03 1.23
C SER A 102 5.50 6.39 2.32
N GLY A 103 4.20 6.43 2.02
CA GLY A 103 3.15 6.69 3.00
C GLY A 103 3.14 5.64 4.11
N ALA A 104 3.27 4.36 3.76
CA ALA A 104 3.38 3.27 4.74
C ALA A 104 4.64 3.39 5.61
N LEU A 105 5.79 3.72 5.01
CA LEU A 105 7.06 3.91 5.74
C LEU A 105 7.01 5.11 6.69
N LEU A 106 6.55 6.27 6.19
CA LEU A 106 6.42 7.49 6.98
C LEU A 106 5.46 7.27 8.16
N CYS A 107 4.31 6.62 7.93
CA CYS A 107 3.39 6.30 9.00
C CYS A 107 4.01 5.34 10.03
N SER A 108 4.74 4.31 9.58
CA SER A 108 5.45 3.41 10.48
C SER A 108 6.43 4.16 11.38
N GLN A 109 7.27 5.03 10.80
CA GLN A 109 8.27 5.80 11.52
C GLN A 109 7.64 6.81 12.48
N ALA A 110 6.63 7.55 12.01
CA ALA A 110 6.07 8.67 12.75
C ALA A 110 5.01 8.28 13.79
N LEU A 111 4.23 7.24 13.52
CA LEU A 111 3.13 6.80 14.39
C LEU A 111 3.48 5.55 15.18
N CYS A 112 4.26 4.64 14.61
CA CYS A 112 4.55 3.33 15.19
C CYS A 112 6.01 3.18 15.62
N SER A 113 6.70 4.29 15.88
CA SER A 113 8.10 4.33 16.32
C SER A 113 9.08 3.59 15.40
N GLY A 114 8.71 3.34 14.13
CA GLY A 114 9.48 2.49 13.21
C GLY A 114 9.42 0.98 13.51
N HIS A 115 8.56 0.57 14.44
CA HIS A 115 8.50 -0.78 15.00
C HIS A 115 7.13 -1.45 14.81
N GLY A 116 6.34 -0.95 13.88
CA GLY A 116 5.06 -1.54 13.50
C GLY A 116 4.55 -1.05 12.17
N ARG A 117 3.47 -1.67 11.69
CA ARG A 117 2.73 -1.21 10.52
C ARG A 117 1.53 -0.39 10.96
N CYS A 118 1.27 0.69 10.24
CA CYS A 118 -0.02 1.36 10.33
C CYS A 118 -1.12 0.47 9.73
N VAL A 119 -2.22 0.37 10.46
CA VAL A 119 -3.43 -0.35 10.07
C VAL A 119 -4.61 0.59 10.27
N ARG A 120 -5.47 0.66 9.27
CA ARG A 120 -6.63 1.54 9.25
C ARG A 120 -7.56 1.27 10.42
N ARG A 121 -8.09 2.33 11.02
CA ARG A 121 -9.13 2.24 12.05
C ARG A 121 -10.48 1.98 11.41
N LEU A 122 -11.33 1.23 12.12
CA LEU A 122 -12.69 0.92 11.67
C LEU A 122 -13.57 2.18 11.53
N SER A 123 -13.27 3.23 12.30
CA SER A 123 -13.95 4.53 12.19
C SER A 123 -13.66 5.28 10.89
N HIS A 124 -12.59 4.91 10.17
CA HIS A 124 -12.16 5.55 8.93
C HIS A 124 -12.03 4.51 7.82
N PRO A 125 -13.13 3.87 7.39
CA PRO A 125 -13.09 2.70 6.52
C PRO A 125 -12.47 2.97 5.14
N GLU A 126 -12.42 4.22 4.67
CA GLU A 126 -11.87 4.57 3.36
C GLU A 126 -10.46 5.18 3.40
N ALA A 127 -9.82 5.27 4.57
CA ALA A 127 -8.46 5.81 4.65
C ALA A 127 -7.45 4.94 3.89
N LEU A 128 -6.48 5.59 3.24
CA LEU A 128 -5.36 4.96 2.53
C LEU A 128 -4.03 5.56 3.03
N LEU A 129 -2.94 4.80 2.88
CA LEU A 129 -1.59 5.22 3.29
C LEU A 129 -0.90 5.98 2.17
N ASN A 130 -1.42 7.18 1.87
CA ASN A 130 -0.89 8.07 0.84
C ASN A 130 -0.23 9.26 1.54
N PHE A 131 0.87 9.79 1.00
CA PHE A 131 1.44 11.03 1.54
C PHE A 131 0.58 12.24 1.15
N ASN A 132 0.64 13.30 1.96
CA ASN A 132 -0.04 14.55 1.66
C ASN A 132 0.68 15.28 0.50
N PRO A 133 0.02 15.54 -0.64
CA PRO A 133 0.64 16.20 -1.79
C PRO A 133 1.07 17.65 -1.52
N THR A 134 0.60 18.29 -0.44
CA THR A 134 1.09 19.62 -0.03
C THR A 134 2.43 19.54 0.70
N SER A 135 2.68 18.44 1.41
CA SER A 135 3.89 18.24 2.22
C SER A 135 5.00 17.52 1.47
N PHE A 136 4.63 16.67 0.50
CA PHE A 136 5.55 15.87 -0.28
C PHE A 136 5.26 15.94 -1.78
N SER A 137 6.33 15.86 -2.57
CA SER A 137 6.28 15.80 -4.03
C SER A 137 7.15 14.67 -4.55
N ILE A 138 6.63 13.92 -5.52
CA ILE A 138 7.42 12.95 -6.28
C ILE A 138 8.15 13.71 -7.38
N LYS A 139 9.47 13.58 -7.42
CA LYS A 139 10.30 14.20 -8.46
C LYS A 139 11.21 13.16 -9.10
N PRO A 140 11.50 13.27 -10.41
CA PRO A 140 12.60 12.53 -11.02
C PRO A 140 13.93 12.91 -10.36
N MET A 141 14.82 11.95 -10.19
CA MET A 141 16.19 12.22 -9.77
C MET A 141 16.98 13.01 -10.83
N PRO A 142 17.95 13.85 -10.42
CA PRO A 142 18.90 14.44 -11.35
C PRO A 142 19.67 13.33 -12.07
N GLY A 143 19.55 13.25 -13.40
CA GLY A 143 20.09 12.14 -14.20
C GLY A 143 19.04 11.20 -14.81
N GLY A 144 17.77 11.35 -14.43
CA GLY A 144 16.64 10.64 -15.05
C GLY A 144 16.39 9.23 -14.51
N GLY A 145 15.21 8.68 -14.85
CA GLY A 145 14.83 7.28 -14.61
C GLY A 145 14.23 7.00 -13.23
N GLN A 146 14.90 7.35 -12.13
CA GLN A 146 14.42 6.99 -10.78
C GLN A 146 13.59 8.12 -10.14
N LEU A 147 12.42 7.76 -9.60
CA LEU A 147 11.57 8.68 -8.84
C LEU A 147 12.04 8.75 -7.38
N THR A 148 12.02 9.95 -6.81
CA THR A 148 12.33 10.19 -5.39
C THR A 148 11.25 11.05 -4.74
N LEU A 149 11.02 10.82 -3.45
CA LEU A 149 10.12 11.64 -2.64
C LEU A 149 10.90 12.80 -2.02
N ARG A 150 10.40 14.02 -2.19
CA ARG A 150 10.93 15.22 -1.50
C ARG A 150 9.85 15.86 -0.67
N GLY A 151 10.18 16.18 0.58
CA GLY A 151 9.28 16.82 1.52
C GLY A 151 9.70 16.55 2.96
N ALA A 152 8.88 17.01 3.88
CA ALA A 152 9.04 16.73 5.31
C ALA A 152 7.65 16.50 5.92
N LEU A 153 7.59 15.65 6.93
CA LEU A 153 6.34 15.39 7.65
C LEU A 153 5.98 16.60 8.51
N LEU A 154 4.78 17.14 8.32
CA LEU A 154 4.25 18.23 9.14
C LEU A 154 3.44 17.68 10.32
N LEU A 155 3.22 18.51 11.35
CA LEU A 155 2.42 18.13 12.51
C LEU A 155 0.97 17.77 12.14
N GLU A 156 0.40 18.46 11.14
CA GLU A 156 -0.92 18.18 10.59
C GLU A 156 -0.99 16.81 9.91
N ASP A 157 0.06 16.44 9.17
CA ASP A 157 0.15 15.12 8.52
C ASP A 157 0.15 14.02 9.59
N TRP A 158 0.90 14.21 10.68
CA TRP A 158 0.91 13.29 11.81
C TRP A 158 -0.47 13.20 12.48
N GLY A 159 -1.14 14.33 12.70
CA GLY A 159 -2.48 14.37 13.29
C GLY A 159 -3.49 13.55 12.49
N GLN A 160 -3.48 13.68 11.16
CA GLN A 160 -4.32 12.89 10.27
C GLN A 160 -3.97 11.39 10.31
N MET A 161 -2.68 11.05 10.37
CA MET A 161 -2.25 9.65 10.51
C MET A 161 -2.76 9.05 11.83
N ALA A 162 -2.61 9.76 12.95
CA ALA A 162 -3.03 9.31 14.27
C ALA A 162 -4.55 9.13 14.39
N GLU A 163 -5.32 9.98 13.71
CA GLU A 163 -6.77 9.89 13.64
C GLU A 163 -7.26 8.69 12.81
N LYS A 164 -6.61 8.43 11.66
CA LYS A 164 -7.07 7.43 10.67
C LYS A 164 -6.49 6.03 10.91
N PHE A 165 -5.32 5.93 11.53
CA PHE A 165 -4.55 4.69 11.68
C PHE A 165 -4.22 4.35 13.13
N LYS A 166 -3.94 3.08 13.36
CA LYS A 166 -3.39 2.52 14.59
C LYS A 166 -2.21 1.61 14.25
N CYS A 167 -1.41 1.25 15.24
CA CYS A 167 -0.26 0.38 15.01
C CYS A 167 -0.59 -1.10 15.21
N ARG A 168 -0.02 -1.93 14.34
CA ARG A 168 0.21 -3.36 14.57
C ARG A 168 1.72 -3.57 14.65
N CYS A 169 2.20 -3.82 15.86
CA CYS A 169 3.62 -3.91 16.14
C CYS A 169 4.26 -5.15 15.53
N TYR A 170 5.55 -5.02 15.17
CA TYR A 170 6.36 -6.16 14.79
C TYR A 170 6.63 -7.06 15.99
N ARG A 171 7.02 -8.30 15.72
CA ARG A 171 7.39 -9.26 16.76
C ARG A 171 8.49 -8.67 17.65
N GLY A 172 8.30 -8.74 18.96
CA GLY A 172 9.22 -8.16 19.94
C GLY A 172 8.92 -6.70 20.32
N TRP A 173 7.87 -6.08 19.77
CA TRP A 173 7.44 -4.72 20.12
C TRP A 173 5.99 -4.69 20.61
N ARG A 174 5.70 -3.79 21.55
CA ARG A 174 4.39 -3.58 22.17
C ARG A 174 4.15 -2.11 22.50
N GLY A 175 2.95 -1.83 22.99
CA GLY A 175 2.48 -0.46 23.25
C GLY A 175 1.56 0.03 22.14
N THR A 176 0.87 1.14 22.39
CA THR A 176 -0.07 1.74 21.43
C THR A 176 0.65 2.23 20.18
N TRP A 177 1.92 2.62 20.32
CA TRP A 177 2.77 3.21 19.29
C TRP A 177 4.03 2.37 19.02
N CYS A 178 4.02 1.10 19.44
CA CYS A 178 5.15 0.17 19.33
C CYS A 178 6.46 0.71 19.94
N GLU A 179 6.35 1.49 21.00
CA GLU A 179 7.44 2.23 21.63
C GLU A 179 8.22 1.40 22.67
N GLN A 180 7.74 0.20 23.01
CA GLN A 180 8.32 -0.66 24.03
C GLN A 180 8.76 -1.99 23.44
N GLN A 181 9.96 -2.47 23.80
CA GLN A 181 10.32 -3.85 23.55
C GLN A 181 9.48 -4.80 24.43
N GLY A 182 8.88 -5.80 23.81
CA GLY A 182 8.18 -6.89 24.48
C GLY A 182 9.17 -7.95 24.97
N MET A 183 8.90 -8.51 26.15
CA MET A 183 9.51 -9.77 26.57
C MET A 183 8.75 -10.93 25.92
N TRP A 184 9.49 -11.92 25.43
CA TRP A 184 9.00 -13.12 24.73
C TRP A 184 8.13 -14.00 25.61
#